data_AF-A0A3M8EFS9-F1
#
_entry.id   AF-A0A3M8EFS9-F1
#
_cell.length_a   1.000
_cell.length_b   1.000
_cell.length_c   1.000
_cell.angle_alpha   90.00
_cell.angle_beta   90.00
_cell.angle_gamma   90.00
#
_symmetry.space_group_name_H-M   'P 1'
#
loop_
_entity.id
_entity.type
_entity.pdbx_description
1 polymer ?
#
loop_
_entity_poly.entity_id
_entity_poly.type
_entity_poly.pdbx_seq_one_letter_code
_entity_poly.pdbx_strand_id
1 'polypeptide(L)'
;MFDLDRWHEIWITITHNKSRSVLTAFSVFWGMLMLVLMVGSGNALEKGIFSQIEGFATNSCFFESQRTTLPHKGFRKGRRWDMTNSDIPVIKEKVRELQHISPMLFSGGNEKNVVRGDKNGSYRIKGCFPEYDLIEKSKMLHGRYINDIDIADKRKVCVIGERIYEVLFQKGEDPTGKQIRVNGIYFQVVGVARSSSGVNIGGETAETVVLPFSTMQQAFNQGNIIHLLAVTAKEGVPVKRVQDQIGEILRQQHQISPDDKDAVWSMNIEEQFKMFNYLGIGIAALIWIVGLGTLFAGAIGVSNIMLVTVRERTKEIGIRRALGATPRNIIGQILSESVVLTVLAGLLGIVLGVGLLRGAGIILSQSDQFFKDPQVSFGMAVGSFLILIVIGAMAGYIPAQRAILIKPVEAISEE
;
A
#
# COMPACT_ATOMS: atom_id res chain seq x y z
N MET A 1 -47.92 10.74 2.46
CA MET A 1 -46.50 10.44 2.12
C MET A 1 -45.85 9.43 3.08
N PHE A 2 -46.35 9.28 4.32
CA PHE A 2 -46.05 8.14 5.19
C PHE A 2 -47.36 7.42 5.52
N ASP A 3 -47.74 6.42 4.72
CA ASP A 3 -48.85 5.53 5.09
C ASP A 3 -48.33 4.51 6.09
N LEU A 4 -48.72 4.66 7.37
CA LEU A 4 -48.42 3.69 8.43
C LEU A 4 -48.93 2.29 8.07
N ASP A 5 -50.06 2.21 7.39
CA ASP A 5 -50.64 0.95 6.92
C ASP A 5 -49.72 0.22 5.94
N ARG A 6 -49.07 0.94 5.03
CA ARG A 6 -48.12 0.36 4.07
C ARG A 6 -46.89 -0.24 4.76
N TRP A 7 -46.38 0.41 5.81
CA TRP A 7 -45.27 -0.10 6.62
C TRP A 7 -45.68 -1.30 7.47
N HIS A 8 -46.88 -1.25 8.05
CA HIS A 8 -47.44 -2.36 8.81
C HIS A 8 -47.65 -3.58 7.93
N GLU A 9 -48.15 -3.38 6.70
CA GLU A 9 -48.36 -4.42 5.70
C GLU A 9 -47.03 -5.04 5.26
N ILE A 10 -45.99 -4.24 4.97
CA ILE A 10 -44.64 -4.75 4.64
C ILE A 10 -44.08 -5.59 5.79
N TRP A 11 -44.22 -5.13 7.03
CA TRP A 11 -43.72 -5.85 8.21
C TRP A 11 -44.43 -7.19 8.41
N ILE A 12 -45.76 -7.21 8.31
CA ILE A 12 -46.57 -8.44 8.40
C ILE A 12 -46.18 -9.42 7.29
N THR A 13 -46.01 -8.90 6.07
CA THR A 13 -45.67 -9.70 4.88
C THR A 13 -44.31 -10.39 5.01
N ILE A 14 -43.30 -9.67 5.51
CA ILE A 14 -41.96 -10.20 5.79
C ILE A 14 -41.99 -11.22 6.94
N THR A 15 -42.78 -10.96 7.98
CA THR A 15 -42.82 -11.81 9.19
C THR A 15 -43.66 -13.08 9.03
N HIS A 16 -44.58 -13.12 8.05
CA HIS A 16 -45.38 -14.31 7.76
C HIS A 16 -44.56 -15.42 7.07
N ASN A 17 -43.63 -15.06 6.16
CA ASN A 17 -42.77 -16.02 5.44
C ASN A 17 -41.28 -15.86 5.83
N LYS A 18 -41.00 -16.09 7.13
CA LYS A 18 -39.68 -15.87 7.74
C LYS A 18 -38.52 -16.54 7.00
N SER A 19 -38.66 -17.80 6.60
CA SER A 19 -37.61 -18.56 5.91
C SER A 19 -37.20 -17.91 4.59
N ARG A 20 -38.18 -17.39 3.85
CA ARG A 20 -37.97 -16.76 2.55
C ARG A 20 -37.31 -15.40 2.69
N SER A 21 -37.86 -14.54 3.54
CA SER A 21 -37.29 -13.23 3.78
C SER A 21 -35.86 -13.32 4.30
N VAL A 22 -35.54 -14.35 5.13
CA VAL A 22 -34.17 -14.64 5.55
C VAL A 22 -33.30 -15.08 4.37
N LEU A 23 -33.75 -16.00 3.50
CA LEU A 23 -32.98 -16.42 2.33
C LEU A 23 -32.72 -15.28 1.33
N THR A 24 -33.71 -14.43 1.08
CA THR A 24 -33.58 -13.23 0.23
C THR A 24 -32.64 -12.20 0.84
N ALA A 25 -32.80 -11.92 2.14
CA ALA A 25 -31.90 -11.03 2.85
C ALA A 25 -30.47 -11.60 2.89
N PHE A 26 -30.31 -12.91 3.03
CA PHE A 26 -29.01 -13.57 3.15
C PHE A 26 -28.18 -13.44 1.86
N SER A 27 -28.79 -13.57 0.66
CA SER A 27 -28.03 -13.41 -0.59
C SER A 27 -27.48 -12.00 -0.77
N VAL A 28 -28.30 -10.98 -0.48
CA VAL A 28 -27.91 -9.57 -0.52
C VAL A 28 -26.88 -9.24 0.55
N PHE A 29 -27.13 -9.72 1.78
CA PHE A 29 -26.24 -9.59 2.91
C PHE A 29 -24.85 -10.16 2.58
N TRP A 30 -24.79 -11.37 2.03
CA TRP A 30 -23.53 -12.04 1.70
C TRP A 30 -22.76 -11.31 0.60
N GLY A 31 -23.46 -10.84 -0.44
CA GLY A 31 -22.84 -10.02 -1.49
C GLY A 31 -22.25 -8.72 -0.94
N MET A 32 -23.01 -8.02 -0.08
CA MET A 32 -22.55 -6.78 0.52
C MET A 32 -21.39 -7.02 1.51
N LEU A 33 -21.46 -8.08 2.30
CA LEU A 33 -20.39 -8.49 3.21
C LEU A 33 -19.10 -8.76 2.44
N MET A 34 -19.16 -9.56 1.37
CA MET A 34 -17.99 -9.89 0.55
C MET A 34 -17.39 -8.65 -0.12
N LEU A 35 -18.22 -7.76 -0.67
CA LEU A 35 -17.75 -6.51 -1.25
C LEU A 35 -17.01 -5.65 -0.22
N VAL A 36 -17.59 -5.46 0.97
CA VAL A 36 -16.97 -4.68 2.06
C VAL A 36 -15.65 -5.29 2.50
N LEU A 37 -15.60 -6.62 2.67
CA LEU A 37 -14.38 -7.33 3.04
C LEU A 37 -13.29 -7.21 1.97
N MET A 38 -13.63 -7.37 0.69
CA MET A 38 -12.68 -7.26 -0.41
C MET A 38 -12.14 -5.84 -0.54
N VAL A 39 -13.02 -4.83 -0.52
CA VAL A 39 -12.61 -3.41 -0.61
C VAL A 39 -11.75 -3.02 0.60
N GLY A 40 -12.17 -3.41 1.81
CA GLY A 40 -11.41 -3.13 3.02
C GLY A 40 -10.03 -3.78 3.01
N SER A 41 -9.92 -5.03 2.52
CA SER A 41 -8.66 -5.75 2.39
C SER A 41 -7.76 -5.17 1.29
N GLY A 42 -8.34 -4.79 0.14
CA GLY A 42 -7.61 -4.15 -0.95
C GLY A 42 -6.97 -2.83 -0.51
N ASN A 43 -7.72 -1.99 0.19
CA ASN A 43 -7.19 -0.75 0.77
C ASN A 43 -6.09 -1.02 1.80
N ALA A 44 -6.24 -2.08 2.61
CA ALA A 44 -5.23 -2.46 3.62
C ALA A 44 -3.90 -2.84 2.97
N LEU A 45 -3.98 -3.63 1.90
CA LEU A 45 -2.83 -4.07 1.10
C LEU A 45 -2.19 -2.89 0.37
N GLU A 46 -3.00 -2.03 -0.25
CA GLU A 46 -2.52 -0.80 -0.90
C GLU A 46 -1.76 0.08 0.10
N LYS A 47 -2.37 0.39 1.25
CA LYS A 47 -1.73 1.17 2.31
C LYS A 47 -0.48 0.50 2.87
N GLY A 48 -0.52 -0.81 3.08
CA GLY A 48 0.63 -1.56 3.55
C GLY A 48 1.82 -1.44 2.58
N ILE A 49 1.60 -1.70 1.29
CA ILE A 49 2.62 -1.54 0.24
C ILE A 49 3.16 -0.11 0.20
N PHE A 50 2.29 0.90 0.15
CA PHE A 50 2.74 2.30 0.11
C PHE A 50 3.49 2.73 1.37
N SER A 51 3.09 2.22 2.55
CA SER A 51 3.80 2.50 3.80
C SER A 51 5.21 1.94 3.84
N GLN A 52 5.53 0.90 3.03
CA GLN A 52 6.89 0.40 2.94
C GLN A 52 7.82 1.38 2.22
N ILE A 53 7.27 2.24 1.36
CA ILE A 53 8.02 3.22 0.57
C ILE A 53 7.92 4.62 1.21
N GLU A 54 7.06 4.78 2.20
CA GLU A 54 6.89 6.02 2.96
C GLU A 54 8.22 6.42 3.62
N GLY A 55 8.75 7.59 3.29
CA GLY A 55 10.06 8.06 3.75
C GLY A 55 11.16 8.07 2.69
N PHE A 56 10.94 7.42 1.54
CA PHE A 56 11.81 7.61 0.37
C PHE A 56 11.34 8.78 -0.50
N ALA A 57 12.30 9.58 -0.95
CA ALA A 57 12.06 10.58 -1.97
C ALA A 57 11.65 9.89 -3.28
N THR A 58 10.40 10.12 -3.74
CA THR A 58 9.85 9.49 -4.95
C THR A 58 10.58 9.89 -6.23
N ASN A 59 11.33 10.99 -6.19
CA ASN A 59 12.19 11.50 -7.25
C ASN A 59 13.65 11.03 -7.12
N SER A 60 13.90 9.92 -6.41
CA SER A 60 15.25 9.39 -6.20
C SER A 60 15.65 8.29 -7.19
N CYS A 61 16.96 8.20 -7.44
CA CYS A 61 17.59 7.15 -8.21
C CYS A 61 18.87 6.69 -7.53
N PHE A 62 19.14 5.39 -7.57
CA PHE A 62 20.35 4.79 -7.01
C PHE A 62 21.20 4.21 -8.14
N PHE A 63 22.52 4.30 -8.02
CA PHE A 63 23.47 3.69 -8.94
C PHE A 63 24.47 2.82 -8.21
N GLU A 64 24.77 1.66 -8.77
CA GLU A 64 25.76 0.71 -8.28
C GLU A 64 26.66 0.26 -9.44
N SER A 65 27.95 0.09 -9.17
CA SER A 65 28.90 -0.44 -10.14
C SER A 65 28.78 -1.96 -10.23
N GLN A 66 28.47 -2.48 -11.43
CA GLN A 66 28.42 -3.90 -11.73
C GLN A 66 29.55 -4.30 -12.69
N ARG A 67 29.77 -5.61 -12.86
CA ARG A 67 30.76 -6.09 -13.84
C ARG A 67 30.34 -5.72 -15.26
N THR A 68 31.29 -5.30 -16.09
CA THR A 68 31.00 -5.01 -17.51
C THR A 68 30.53 -6.26 -18.24
N THR A 69 29.56 -6.13 -19.14
CA THR A 69 29.04 -7.22 -19.97
C THR A 69 29.65 -7.22 -21.37
N LEU A 70 30.08 -6.05 -21.86
CA LEU A 70 30.66 -5.87 -23.19
C LEU A 70 32.15 -5.50 -23.14
N PRO A 71 32.96 -5.97 -24.11
CA PRO A 71 34.32 -5.48 -24.28
C PRO A 71 34.33 -4.05 -24.84
N HIS A 72 35.26 -3.22 -24.40
CA HIS A 72 35.39 -1.84 -24.89
C HIS A 72 36.83 -1.33 -24.74
N LYS A 73 37.35 -0.60 -25.75
CA LYS A 73 38.69 0.03 -25.72
C LYS A 73 39.83 -0.86 -25.17
N GLY A 74 39.85 -2.13 -25.57
CA GLY A 74 40.88 -3.10 -25.14
C GLY A 74 40.60 -3.80 -23.81
N PHE A 75 39.54 -3.42 -23.09
CA PHE A 75 39.07 -4.14 -21.91
C PHE A 75 38.20 -5.35 -22.29
N ARG A 76 38.41 -6.46 -21.59
CA ARG A 76 37.58 -7.67 -21.72
C ARG A 76 36.25 -7.50 -20.98
N LYS A 77 35.25 -8.31 -21.36
CA LYS A 77 34.02 -8.49 -20.58
C LYS A 77 34.33 -8.98 -19.16
N GLY A 78 33.48 -8.64 -18.21
CA GLY A 78 33.59 -9.04 -16.80
C GLY A 78 34.56 -8.19 -15.98
N ARG A 79 34.98 -7.02 -16.48
CA ARG A 79 35.87 -6.11 -15.76
C ARG A 79 35.13 -5.55 -14.54
N ARG A 80 35.78 -5.61 -13.37
CA ARG A 80 35.36 -4.87 -12.19
C ARG A 80 35.81 -3.42 -12.32
N TRP A 81 34.92 -2.52 -11.99
CA TRP A 81 35.16 -1.09 -11.90
C TRP A 81 34.38 -0.59 -10.69
N ASP A 82 34.82 0.52 -10.12
CA ASP A 82 34.22 1.11 -8.94
C ASP A 82 33.98 2.59 -9.23
N MET A 83 32.85 3.12 -8.77
CA MET A 83 32.64 4.56 -8.76
C MET A 83 33.62 5.21 -7.80
N THR A 84 34.03 6.44 -8.10
CA THR A 84 35.07 7.14 -7.36
C THR A 84 34.64 8.54 -6.92
N ASN A 85 35.27 9.06 -5.87
CA ASN A 85 35.04 10.43 -5.40
C ASN A 85 35.19 11.50 -6.51
N SER A 86 36.02 11.26 -7.53
CA SER A 86 36.20 12.16 -8.69
C SER A 86 34.99 12.23 -9.63
N ASP A 87 34.06 11.27 -9.56
CA ASP A 87 32.86 11.25 -10.40
C ASP A 87 31.83 12.27 -9.91
N ILE A 88 31.77 12.51 -8.59
CA ILE A 88 30.82 13.42 -7.95
C ILE A 88 30.87 14.85 -8.51
N PRO A 89 32.02 15.55 -8.57
CA PRO A 89 32.07 16.92 -9.10
C PRO A 89 31.67 16.98 -10.57
N VAL A 90 32.03 15.97 -11.37
CA VAL A 90 31.68 15.92 -12.80
C VAL A 90 30.18 15.72 -12.99
N ILE A 91 29.55 14.87 -12.18
CA ILE A 91 28.10 14.69 -12.17
C ILE A 91 27.41 16.00 -11.77
N LYS A 92 27.86 16.65 -10.69
CA LYS A 92 27.30 17.94 -10.23
C LYS A 92 27.40 19.04 -11.29
N GLU A 93 28.49 19.07 -12.07
CA GLU A 93 28.70 20.08 -13.11
C GLU A 93 27.85 19.82 -14.37
N LYS A 94 27.82 18.57 -14.84
CA LYS A 94 27.15 18.20 -16.10
C LYS A 94 25.63 18.03 -15.97
N VAL A 95 25.14 17.63 -14.80
CA VAL A 95 23.71 17.35 -14.56
C VAL A 95 23.09 18.49 -13.76
N ARG A 96 22.63 19.54 -14.46
CA ARG A 96 22.05 20.74 -13.82
C ARG A 96 20.69 20.46 -13.17
N GLU A 97 20.03 19.39 -13.58
CA GLU A 97 18.73 18.94 -13.09
C GLU A 97 18.80 18.15 -11.78
N LEU A 98 20.01 17.88 -11.28
CA LEU A 98 20.22 17.18 -10.01
C LEU A 98 19.91 18.10 -8.82
N GLN A 99 19.21 17.58 -7.83
CA GLN A 99 18.86 18.29 -6.60
C GLN A 99 19.79 17.91 -5.45
N HIS A 100 19.86 16.62 -5.11
CA HIS A 100 20.78 16.08 -4.10
C HIS A 100 21.58 14.91 -4.66
N ILE A 101 22.80 14.73 -4.14
CA ILE A 101 23.69 13.63 -4.47
C ILE A 101 24.40 13.22 -3.18
N SER A 102 24.29 11.94 -2.84
CA SER A 102 24.89 11.36 -1.65
C SER A 102 25.60 10.06 -2.04
N PRO A 103 26.94 10.04 -2.11
CA PRO A 103 27.67 8.80 -2.22
C PRO A 103 27.56 8.01 -0.91
N MET A 104 27.62 6.69 -1.03
CA MET A 104 27.52 5.77 0.08
C MET A 104 28.59 4.70 0.05
N LEU A 105 29.00 4.33 1.24
CA LEU A 105 29.85 3.18 1.50
C LEU A 105 29.10 2.17 2.35
N PHE A 106 29.39 0.90 2.07
CA PHE A 106 28.86 -0.22 2.82
C PHE A 106 30.01 -1.04 3.40
N SER A 107 29.88 -1.39 4.67
CA SER A 107 30.77 -2.30 5.38
C SER A 107 29.98 -3.03 6.45
N GLY A 108 30.61 -4.00 7.11
CA GLY A 108 29.99 -4.86 8.11
C GLY A 108 29.75 -6.28 7.62
N GLY A 109 29.06 -7.08 8.43
CA GLY A 109 28.88 -8.53 8.21
C GLY A 109 29.94 -9.42 8.87
N ASN A 110 30.91 -8.84 9.57
CA ASN A 110 31.84 -9.58 10.42
C ASN A 110 31.22 -9.83 11.79
N GLU A 111 31.54 -10.97 12.41
CA GLU A 111 31.04 -11.33 13.73
C GLU A 111 31.46 -10.28 14.79
N LYS A 112 30.50 -9.81 15.60
CA LYS A 112 30.71 -8.85 16.70
C LYS A 112 31.36 -7.52 16.29
N ASN A 113 30.92 -6.95 15.18
CA ASN A 113 31.50 -5.72 14.67
C ASN A 113 31.14 -4.45 15.45
N VAL A 114 30.05 -4.43 16.22
CA VAL A 114 29.69 -3.29 17.09
C VAL A 114 29.69 -3.75 18.55
N VAL A 115 30.45 -3.05 19.39
CA VAL A 115 30.70 -3.44 20.79
C VAL A 115 30.61 -2.23 21.70
N ARG A 116 29.99 -2.41 22.87
CA ARG A 116 29.99 -1.46 23.99
C ARG A 116 30.10 -2.22 25.29
N GLY A 117 31.26 -2.15 25.96
CA GLY A 117 31.55 -2.98 27.13
C GLY A 117 31.41 -4.46 26.80
N ASP A 118 30.62 -5.19 27.58
CA ASP A 118 30.37 -6.63 27.37
C ASP A 118 29.29 -6.91 26.31
N LYS A 119 28.53 -5.88 25.91
CA LYS A 119 27.45 -6.01 24.92
C LYS A 119 27.99 -5.87 23.50
N ASN A 120 27.56 -6.73 22.60
CA ASN A 120 27.98 -6.73 21.20
C ASN A 120 26.87 -7.23 20.27
N GLY A 121 27.02 -6.93 18.98
CA GLY A 121 26.17 -7.47 17.92
C GLY A 121 26.85 -7.37 16.55
N SER A 122 26.23 -8.01 15.56
CA SER A 122 26.62 -7.93 14.16
C SER A 122 25.62 -7.06 13.41
N TYR A 123 26.07 -5.91 12.91
CA TYR A 123 25.23 -4.90 12.26
C TYR A 123 25.84 -4.42 10.95
N ARG A 124 25.03 -3.79 10.09
CA ARG A 124 25.57 -3.14 8.89
C ARG A 124 26.12 -1.76 9.22
N ILE A 125 27.14 -1.33 8.49
CA ILE A 125 27.76 -0.02 8.65
C ILE A 125 27.64 0.71 7.31
N LYS A 126 27.01 1.88 7.34
CA LYS A 126 26.86 2.76 6.18
C LYS A 126 27.70 4.01 6.37
N GLY A 127 28.40 4.43 5.33
CA GLY A 127 29.07 5.73 5.26
C GLY A 127 28.21 6.64 4.41
N CYS A 128 27.62 7.67 4.99
CA CYS A 128 26.66 8.54 4.30
C CYS A 128 27.07 10.01 4.38
N PHE A 129 26.54 10.78 3.44
CA PHE A 129 26.53 12.24 3.50
C PHE A 129 25.25 12.74 4.21
N PRO A 130 25.26 13.96 4.77
CA PRO A 130 24.08 14.57 5.39
C PRO A 130 22.86 14.61 4.47
N GLU A 131 23.08 14.85 3.18
CA GLU A 131 22.03 14.91 2.17
C GLU A 131 21.29 13.58 1.99
N TYR A 132 21.84 12.46 2.48
CA TYR A 132 21.14 11.18 2.44
C TYR A 132 19.84 11.18 3.24
N ASP A 133 19.76 11.93 4.35
CA ASP A 133 18.53 12.05 5.15
C ASP A 133 17.41 12.80 4.41
N LEU A 134 17.74 13.54 3.35
CA LEU A 134 16.77 14.16 2.45
C LEU A 134 16.25 13.16 1.40
N ILE A 135 16.97 12.05 1.17
CA ILE A 135 16.62 10.99 0.21
C ILE A 135 15.87 9.85 0.91
N GLU A 136 16.41 9.36 2.04
CA GLU A 136 15.79 8.39 2.94
C GLU A 136 15.61 9.05 4.31
N LYS A 137 14.41 9.59 4.56
CA LYS A 137 14.14 10.37 5.77
C LYS A 137 14.11 9.48 6.99
N SER A 138 15.08 9.65 7.88
CA SER A 138 15.17 8.91 9.13
C SER A 138 14.43 9.63 10.25
N LYS A 139 13.66 8.89 11.06
CA LYS A 139 13.03 9.47 12.26
C LYS A 139 14.02 9.43 13.42
N MET A 140 14.52 10.60 13.82
CA MET A 140 15.44 10.72 14.96
C MET A 140 14.68 10.54 16.29
N LEU A 141 15.12 9.58 17.11
CA LEU A 141 14.62 9.36 18.47
C LEU A 141 15.41 10.18 19.50
N HIS A 142 16.72 10.31 19.28
CA HIS A 142 17.64 11.06 20.14
C HIS A 142 18.66 11.81 19.30
N GLY A 143 19.12 12.96 19.79
CA GLY A 143 20.23 13.71 19.21
C GLY A 143 19.96 14.25 17.81
N ARG A 144 20.96 14.16 16.93
CA ARG A 144 20.93 14.70 15.55
C ARG A 144 21.48 13.71 14.54
N TYR A 145 21.17 13.94 13.26
CA TYR A 145 21.83 13.25 12.15
C TYR A 145 23.26 13.78 11.92
N ILE A 146 23.97 13.23 10.94
CA ILE A 146 25.31 13.66 10.51
C ILE A 146 25.21 15.00 9.78
N ASN A 147 26.18 15.90 10.00
CA ASN A 147 26.20 17.25 9.42
C ASN A 147 27.44 17.46 8.54
N ASP A 148 27.46 18.53 7.75
CA ASP A 148 28.58 18.87 6.86
C ASP A 148 29.92 19.05 7.60
N ILE A 149 29.87 19.60 8.82
CA ILE A 149 31.06 19.77 9.67
C ILE A 149 31.65 18.42 10.05
N ASP A 150 30.82 17.40 10.32
CA ASP A 150 31.31 16.07 10.67
C ASP A 150 32.02 15.40 9.48
N ILE A 151 31.56 15.69 8.25
CA ILE A 151 32.21 15.25 7.02
C ILE A 151 33.52 16.00 6.79
N ALA A 152 33.52 17.33 6.92
CA ALA A 152 34.69 18.17 6.66
C ALA A 152 35.83 17.87 7.64
N ASP A 153 35.52 17.79 8.93
CA ASP A 153 36.49 17.52 10.00
C ASP A 153 36.78 16.02 10.19
N LYS A 154 36.12 15.15 9.42
CA LYS A 154 36.22 13.69 9.53
C LYS A 154 36.03 13.19 10.96
N ARG A 155 35.01 13.72 11.62
CA ARG A 155 34.73 13.44 13.03
C ARG A 155 34.39 11.97 13.21
N LYS A 156 34.91 11.37 14.29
CA LYS A 156 34.58 10.00 14.70
C LYS A 156 33.26 9.96 15.46
N VAL A 157 32.20 10.32 14.76
CA VAL A 157 30.82 10.28 15.25
C VAL A 157 30.00 9.24 14.51
N CYS A 158 28.91 8.78 15.11
CA CYS A 158 28.00 7.83 14.49
C CYS A 158 26.54 8.08 14.90
N VAL A 159 25.62 7.75 14.00
CA VAL A 159 24.20 7.60 14.29
C VAL A 159 23.89 6.10 14.32
N ILE A 160 23.18 5.63 15.33
CA ILE A 160 22.84 4.21 15.48
C ILE A 160 21.36 3.97 15.23
N GLY A 161 21.03 2.81 14.67
CA GLY A 161 19.66 2.34 14.58
C GLY A 161 19.05 2.01 15.94
N GLU A 162 17.73 2.09 16.02
CA GLU A 162 16.97 1.79 17.24
C GLU A 162 17.28 0.40 17.83
N ARG A 163 17.41 -0.62 16.98
CA ARG A 163 17.69 -1.98 17.46
C ARG A 163 19.06 -2.08 18.13
N ILE A 164 20.04 -1.35 17.61
CA ILE A 164 21.38 -1.24 18.19
C ILE A 164 21.31 -0.53 19.54
N TYR A 165 20.50 0.53 19.64
CA TYR A 165 20.27 1.23 20.89
C TYR A 165 19.66 0.31 21.97
N GLU A 166 18.61 -0.45 21.63
CA GLU A 166 17.97 -1.40 22.56
C GLU A 166 18.92 -2.48 23.09
N VAL A 167 19.81 -2.97 22.22
CA VAL A 167 20.77 -4.01 22.60
C VAL A 167 21.90 -3.42 23.45
N LEU A 168 22.56 -2.36 22.97
CA LEU A 168 23.79 -1.84 23.57
C LEU A 168 23.57 -0.91 24.78
N PHE A 169 22.39 -0.32 24.93
CA PHE A 169 22.09 0.64 25.99
C PHE A 169 21.11 0.06 27.01
N GLN A 170 21.03 0.67 28.19
CA GLN A 170 19.98 0.36 29.16
C GLN A 170 18.70 1.11 28.77
N LYS A 171 17.54 0.57 29.13
CA LYS A 171 16.26 1.21 28.80
C LYS A 171 16.17 2.60 29.44
N GLY A 172 16.02 3.64 28.61
CA GLY A 172 15.93 5.04 29.06
C GLY A 172 17.29 5.73 29.28
N GLU A 173 18.40 5.05 28.98
CA GLU A 173 19.74 5.63 29.03
C GLU A 173 19.97 6.59 27.87
N ASP A 174 20.38 7.85 28.11
CA ASP A 174 20.74 8.76 27.01
C ASP A 174 21.98 8.23 26.25
N PRO A 175 21.87 7.91 24.94
CA PRO A 175 22.97 7.40 24.16
C PRO A 175 23.90 8.50 23.64
N THR A 176 23.47 9.75 23.64
CA THR A 176 24.24 10.85 23.05
C THR A 176 25.53 11.12 23.84
N GLY A 177 26.64 11.34 23.12
CA GLY A 177 27.96 11.58 23.73
C GLY A 177 28.72 10.31 24.14
N LYS A 178 28.07 9.14 24.15
CA LYS A 178 28.72 7.89 24.55
C LYS A 178 29.50 7.26 23.41
N GLN A 179 30.53 6.50 23.74
CA GLN A 179 31.37 5.84 22.75
C GLN A 179 30.93 4.40 22.53
N ILE A 180 30.94 3.98 21.27
CA ILE A 180 30.80 2.60 20.82
C ILE A 180 31.99 2.23 19.95
N ARG A 181 32.37 0.96 19.96
CA ARG A 181 33.44 0.44 19.13
C ARG A 181 32.83 -0.22 17.89
N VAL A 182 33.17 0.29 16.70
CA VAL A 182 32.70 -0.19 15.40
C VAL A 182 33.93 -0.67 14.61
N ASN A 183 33.97 -1.94 14.24
CA ASN A 183 35.12 -2.57 13.56
C ASN A 183 36.47 -2.26 14.24
N GLY A 184 36.49 -2.24 15.58
CA GLY A 184 37.72 -1.98 16.36
C GLY A 184 38.04 -0.49 16.61
N ILE A 185 37.29 0.45 16.04
CA ILE A 185 37.51 1.90 16.20
C ILE A 185 36.40 2.52 17.05
N TYR A 186 36.76 3.44 17.96
CA TYR A 186 35.79 4.15 18.78
C TYR A 186 35.14 5.32 18.04
N PHE A 187 33.80 5.36 18.10
CA PHE A 187 32.96 6.42 17.58
C PHE A 187 32.02 6.93 18.67
N GLN A 188 31.79 8.24 18.69
CA GLN A 188 30.84 8.89 19.60
C GLN A 188 29.44 8.89 18.99
N VAL A 189 28.45 8.40 19.73
CA VAL A 189 27.05 8.41 19.30
C VAL A 189 26.50 9.84 19.39
N VAL A 190 26.01 10.36 18.26
CA VAL A 190 25.41 11.70 18.17
C VAL A 190 23.90 11.67 17.96
N GLY A 191 23.35 10.51 17.60
CA GLY A 191 21.91 10.33 17.49
C GLY A 191 21.49 8.88 17.35
N VAL A 192 20.19 8.65 17.53
CA VAL A 192 19.52 7.36 17.31
C VAL A 192 18.41 7.55 16.30
N ALA A 193 18.42 6.74 15.24
CA ALA A 193 17.45 6.78 14.17
C ALA A 193 16.56 5.53 14.15
N ARG A 194 15.29 5.72 13.81
CA ARG A 194 14.36 4.65 13.47
C ARG A 194 14.05 4.73 11.97
N SER A 195 13.88 3.56 11.34
CA SER A 195 13.43 3.49 9.95
C SER A 195 12.03 4.10 9.81
N SER A 196 11.83 4.96 8.81
CA SER A 196 10.51 5.46 8.43
C SER A 196 9.85 4.58 7.37
N SER A 197 10.67 3.83 6.61
CA SER A 197 10.31 2.99 5.48
C SER A 197 10.62 1.51 5.75
N GLY A 198 9.94 0.61 5.03
CA GLY A 198 10.29 -0.81 4.94
C GLY A 198 11.25 -1.15 3.80
N VAL A 199 11.54 -0.20 2.90
CA VAL A 199 12.55 -0.35 1.86
C VAL A 199 13.95 -0.29 2.47
N ASN A 200 14.77 -1.31 2.19
CA ASN A 200 16.09 -1.51 2.77
C ASN A 200 17.19 -1.34 1.72
N ILE A 201 17.80 -0.16 1.65
CA ILE A 201 18.94 0.10 0.77
C ILE A 201 20.23 -0.03 1.55
N GLY A 202 21.00 -1.09 1.28
CA GLY A 202 22.25 -1.36 2.00
C GLY A 202 22.06 -1.82 3.46
N GLY A 203 20.85 -2.16 3.89
CA GLY A 203 20.54 -2.62 5.25
C GLY A 203 19.36 -1.89 5.88
N GLU A 204 18.72 -2.52 6.86
CA GLU A 204 17.64 -1.90 7.64
C GLU A 204 18.19 -0.79 8.54
N THR A 205 17.55 0.38 8.50
CA THR A 205 18.00 1.56 9.25
C THR A 205 18.01 1.31 10.77
N ALA A 206 17.12 0.45 11.27
CA ALA A 206 17.12 0.04 12.69
C ALA A 206 18.34 -0.81 13.10
N GLU A 207 18.96 -1.54 12.15
CA GLU A 207 20.10 -2.44 12.39
C GLU A 207 21.38 -1.94 11.72
N THR A 208 21.45 -0.64 11.46
CA THR A 208 22.59 -0.01 10.80
C THR A 208 23.26 1.03 11.70
N VAL A 209 24.59 1.07 11.65
CA VAL A 209 25.40 2.20 12.13
C VAL A 209 25.73 3.11 10.96
N VAL A 210 25.35 4.38 11.03
CA VAL A 210 25.69 5.38 10.03
C VAL A 210 26.89 6.20 10.51
N LEU A 211 27.92 6.25 9.68
CA LEU A 211 29.16 7.01 9.88
C LEU A 211 29.25 8.13 8.83
N PRO A 212 29.93 9.24 9.10
CA PRO A 212 30.27 10.21 8.07
C PRO A 212 31.11 9.53 6.97
N PHE A 213 30.73 9.72 5.71
CA PHE A 213 31.37 9.08 4.56
C PHE A 213 32.90 9.26 4.54
N SER A 214 33.38 10.47 4.76
CA SER A 214 34.81 10.80 4.79
C SER A 214 35.56 10.12 5.94
N THR A 215 34.94 10.05 7.13
CA THR A 215 35.49 9.33 8.29
C THR A 215 35.58 7.83 7.98
N MET A 216 34.56 7.25 7.35
CA MET A 216 34.54 5.83 7.00
C MET A 216 35.62 5.46 5.97
N GLN A 217 35.82 6.30 4.94
CA GLN A 217 36.89 6.10 3.95
C GLN A 217 38.26 6.01 4.61
N GLN A 218 38.55 6.93 5.53
CA GLN A 218 39.82 6.98 6.23
C GLN A 218 39.96 5.90 7.30
N ALA A 219 38.90 5.66 8.09
CA ALA A 219 38.93 4.73 9.22
C ALA A 219 39.08 3.27 8.77
N PHE A 220 38.48 2.89 7.64
CA PHE A 220 38.50 1.52 7.12
C PHE A 220 39.32 1.34 5.84
N ASN A 221 40.13 2.34 5.47
CA ASN A 221 41.02 2.29 4.30
C ASN A 221 40.30 1.89 2.99
N GLN A 222 39.12 2.47 2.75
CA GLN A 222 38.29 2.19 1.55
C GLN A 222 38.78 2.94 0.29
N GLY A 223 39.85 3.74 0.42
CA GLY A 223 40.34 4.58 -0.67
C GLY A 223 39.29 5.60 -1.11
N ASN A 224 39.18 5.82 -2.43
CA ASN A 224 38.26 6.77 -3.05
C ASN A 224 37.00 6.10 -3.63
N ILE A 225 36.72 4.86 -3.25
CA ILE A 225 35.62 4.06 -3.80
C ILE A 225 34.28 4.57 -3.27
N ILE A 226 33.23 4.43 -4.08
CA ILE A 226 31.83 4.61 -3.74
C ILE A 226 31.10 3.31 -4.10
N HIS A 227 30.42 2.69 -3.13
CA HIS A 227 29.68 1.45 -3.38
C HIS A 227 28.30 1.72 -3.98
N LEU A 228 27.63 2.78 -3.53
CA LEU A 228 26.31 3.18 -4.03
C LEU A 228 26.22 4.69 -4.12
N LEU A 229 25.58 5.20 -5.17
CA LEU A 229 25.32 6.62 -5.33
C LEU A 229 23.81 6.85 -5.29
N ALA A 230 23.33 7.61 -4.33
CA ALA A 230 21.95 8.08 -4.31
C ALA A 230 21.87 9.50 -4.86
N VAL A 231 20.89 9.74 -5.72
CA VAL A 231 20.60 11.08 -6.26
C VAL A 231 19.11 11.36 -6.26
N THR A 232 18.76 12.64 -6.29
CA THR A 232 17.39 13.09 -6.54
C THR A 232 17.35 14.10 -7.69
N ALA A 233 16.29 14.04 -8.48
CA ALA A 233 16.02 15.02 -9.53
C ALA A 233 15.26 16.23 -8.96
N LYS A 234 15.48 17.43 -9.51
CA LYS A 234 14.69 18.62 -9.17
C LYS A 234 13.20 18.40 -9.45
N GLU A 235 12.36 19.13 -8.72
CA GLU A 235 10.91 19.11 -8.91
C GLU A 235 10.52 19.33 -10.37
N GLY A 236 9.59 18.52 -10.88
CA GLY A 236 9.10 18.58 -12.26
C GLY A 236 10.02 17.94 -13.31
N VAL A 237 11.24 17.50 -12.95
CA VAL A 237 12.13 16.78 -13.88
C VAL A 237 11.91 15.27 -13.76
N PRO A 238 11.67 14.55 -14.87
CA PRO A 238 11.60 13.09 -14.84
C PRO A 238 12.93 12.48 -14.37
N VAL A 239 12.89 11.58 -13.39
CA VAL A 239 14.10 10.94 -12.83
C VAL A 239 14.86 10.18 -13.90
N LYS A 240 14.13 9.62 -14.87
CA LYS A 240 14.72 8.90 -16.01
C LYS A 240 15.71 9.75 -16.82
N ARG A 241 15.47 11.06 -16.96
CA ARG A 241 16.42 11.96 -17.65
C ARG A 241 17.75 12.05 -16.89
N VAL A 242 17.68 12.25 -15.58
CA VAL A 242 18.85 12.29 -14.69
C VAL A 242 19.56 10.93 -14.67
N GLN A 243 18.80 9.84 -14.65
CA GLN A 243 19.30 8.47 -14.74
C GLN A 243 20.13 8.24 -16.00
N ASP A 244 19.60 8.59 -17.17
CA ASP A 244 20.29 8.42 -18.45
C ASP A 244 21.56 9.26 -18.53
N GLN A 245 21.50 10.53 -18.10
CA GLN A 245 22.65 11.44 -18.09
C GLN A 245 23.77 10.94 -17.17
N ILE A 246 23.45 10.56 -15.92
CA ILE A 246 24.46 10.04 -14.97
C ILE A 246 25.06 8.73 -15.48
N GLY A 247 24.21 7.82 -15.99
CA GLY A 247 24.69 6.57 -16.56
C GLY A 247 25.66 6.79 -17.72
N GLU A 248 25.39 7.76 -18.59
CA GLU A 248 26.29 8.12 -19.68
C GLU A 248 27.61 8.70 -19.18
N ILE A 249 27.56 9.62 -18.22
CA ILE A 249 28.76 10.23 -17.61
C ILE A 249 29.64 9.14 -16.98
N LEU A 250 29.06 8.26 -16.17
CA LEU A 250 29.79 7.16 -15.52
C LEU A 250 30.42 6.22 -16.55
N ARG A 251 29.68 5.84 -17.61
CA ARG A 251 30.22 5.00 -18.68
C ARG A 251 31.39 5.66 -19.41
N GLN A 252 31.27 6.95 -19.72
CA GLN A 252 32.33 7.71 -20.39
C GLN A 252 33.59 7.84 -19.52
N GLN A 253 33.44 8.21 -18.24
CA GLN A 253 34.57 8.40 -17.33
C GLN A 253 35.33 7.10 -17.07
N HIS A 254 34.61 5.99 -16.94
CA HIS A 254 35.21 4.68 -16.64
C HIS A 254 35.57 3.86 -17.88
N GLN A 255 35.49 4.43 -19.08
CA GLN A 255 35.79 3.74 -20.35
C GLN A 255 34.96 2.45 -20.55
N ILE A 256 33.69 2.50 -20.17
CA ILE A 256 32.71 1.42 -20.39
C ILE A 256 32.06 1.65 -21.76
N SER A 257 31.63 0.57 -22.43
CA SER A 257 30.91 0.70 -23.70
C SER A 257 29.64 1.56 -23.50
N PRO A 258 29.35 2.52 -24.38
CA PRO A 258 28.11 3.30 -24.31
C PRO A 258 26.84 2.43 -24.29
N ASP A 259 26.90 1.26 -24.93
CA ASP A 259 25.80 0.29 -25.04
C ASP A 259 25.69 -0.67 -23.83
N ASP A 260 26.70 -0.72 -22.95
CA ASP A 260 26.72 -1.60 -21.78
C ASP A 260 25.97 -0.94 -20.60
N LYS A 261 24.64 -0.98 -20.68
CA LYS A 261 23.75 -0.43 -19.64
C LYS A 261 23.82 -1.22 -18.33
N ASP A 262 24.14 -2.51 -18.40
CA ASP A 262 24.18 -3.40 -17.24
C ASP A 262 25.41 -3.17 -16.34
N ALA A 263 26.50 -2.61 -16.90
CA ALA A 263 27.68 -2.26 -16.12
C ALA A 263 27.41 -1.20 -15.04
N VAL A 264 26.47 -0.28 -15.29
CA VAL A 264 26.01 0.74 -14.35
C VAL A 264 24.59 0.40 -13.95
N TRP A 265 24.44 -0.41 -12.92
CA TRP A 265 23.11 -0.73 -12.42
C TRP A 265 22.48 0.53 -11.85
N SER A 266 21.23 0.76 -12.21
CA SER A 266 20.46 1.91 -11.72
C SER A 266 19.07 1.48 -11.29
N MET A 267 18.59 2.07 -10.21
CA MET A 267 17.29 1.82 -9.65
C MET A 267 16.54 3.15 -9.56
N ASN A 268 15.47 3.28 -10.35
CA ASN A 268 14.62 4.45 -10.36
C ASN A 268 13.40 4.24 -9.47
N ILE A 269 13.31 4.99 -8.36
CA ILE A 269 12.20 4.86 -7.41
C ILE A 269 10.91 5.45 -7.98
N GLU A 270 10.98 6.46 -8.85
CA GLU A 270 9.81 7.04 -9.52
C GLU A 270 9.11 5.99 -10.40
N GLU A 271 9.88 5.20 -11.14
CA GLU A 271 9.35 4.13 -12.01
C GLU A 271 8.76 2.98 -11.19
N GLN A 272 9.41 2.58 -10.10
CA GLN A 272 8.86 1.59 -9.17
C GLN A 272 7.56 2.07 -8.53
N PHE A 273 7.51 3.33 -8.10
CA PHE A 273 6.31 3.92 -7.51
C PHE A 273 5.16 3.94 -8.52
N LYS A 274 5.43 4.32 -9.77
CA LYS A 274 4.43 4.26 -10.86
C LYS A 274 3.95 2.82 -11.07
N MET A 275 4.86 1.84 -11.12
CA MET A 275 4.52 0.43 -11.25
C MET A 275 3.62 -0.06 -10.10
N PHE A 276 3.96 0.24 -8.85
CA PHE A 276 3.13 -0.11 -7.69
C PHE A 276 1.76 0.57 -7.73
N ASN A 277 1.70 1.83 -8.16
CA ASN A 277 0.44 2.54 -8.33
C ASN A 277 -0.45 1.87 -9.40
N TYR A 278 0.12 1.49 -10.55
CA TYR A 278 -0.63 0.76 -11.59
C TYR A 278 -1.10 -0.61 -11.11
N LEU A 279 -0.27 -1.33 -10.33
CA LEU A 279 -0.68 -2.58 -9.69
C LEU A 279 -1.83 -2.35 -8.71
N GLY A 280 -1.76 -1.31 -7.88
CA GLY A 280 -2.82 -0.92 -6.94
C GLY A 280 -4.14 -0.62 -7.64
N ILE A 281 -4.10 0.20 -8.70
CA ILE A 281 -5.27 0.49 -9.54
C ILE A 281 -5.84 -0.80 -10.17
N GLY A 282 -4.97 -1.69 -10.65
CA GLY A 282 -5.39 -2.99 -11.21
C GLY A 282 -6.08 -3.89 -10.19
N ILE A 283 -5.53 -4.00 -8.98
CA ILE A 283 -6.12 -4.77 -7.87
C ILE A 283 -7.47 -4.15 -7.46
N ALA A 284 -7.53 -2.83 -7.31
CA ALA A 284 -8.77 -2.13 -6.99
C ALA A 284 -9.85 -2.35 -8.07
N ALA A 285 -9.49 -2.27 -9.35
CA ALA A 285 -10.40 -2.56 -10.45
C ALA A 285 -10.94 -3.99 -10.41
N LEU A 286 -10.07 -4.98 -10.17
CA LEU A 286 -10.49 -6.38 -10.01
C LEU A 286 -11.43 -6.57 -8.83
N ILE A 287 -11.15 -5.93 -7.69
CA ILE A 287 -12.03 -5.95 -6.52
C ILE A 287 -13.40 -5.38 -6.85
N TRP A 288 -13.47 -4.27 -7.59
CA TRP A 288 -14.75 -3.69 -8.01
C TRP A 288 -15.49 -4.58 -9.01
N ILE A 289 -14.81 -5.20 -9.98
CA ILE A 289 -15.43 -6.10 -10.95
C ILE A 289 -16.01 -7.33 -10.25
N VAL A 290 -15.22 -7.99 -9.40
CA VAL A 290 -15.66 -9.18 -8.66
C VAL A 290 -16.73 -8.80 -7.64
N GLY A 291 -16.54 -7.70 -6.92
CA GLY A 291 -17.47 -7.19 -5.94
C GLY A 291 -18.84 -6.84 -6.54
N LEU A 292 -18.87 -6.09 -7.65
CA LEU A 292 -20.10 -5.83 -8.39
C LEU A 292 -20.71 -7.14 -8.91
N GLY A 293 -19.90 -8.06 -9.44
CA GLY A 293 -20.35 -9.38 -9.87
C GLY A 293 -21.07 -10.16 -8.74
N THR A 294 -20.52 -10.14 -7.53
CA THR A 294 -21.16 -10.77 -6.36
C THR A 294 -22.45 -10.07 -5.95
N LEU A 295 -22.53 -8.74 -6.05
CA LEU A 295 -23.78 -8.01 -5.84
C LEU A 295 -24.84 -8.38 -6.87
N PHE A 296 -24.48 -8.45 -8.15
CA PHE A 296 -25.38 -8.90 -9.21
C PHE A 296 -25.88 -10.32 -8.99
N ALA A 297 -25.00 -11.25 -8.60
CA ALA A 297 -25.40 -12.62 -8.25
C ALA A 297 -26.40 -12.64 -7.09
N GLY A 298 -26.16 -11.83 -6.05
CA GLY A 298 -27.10 -11.65 -4.93
C GLY A 298 -28.47 -11.12 -5.41
N ALA A 299 -28.45 -10.14 -6.32
CA ALA A 299 -29.64 -9.53 -6.92
C ALA A 299 -30.45 -10.51 -7.77
N ILE A 300 -29.80 -11.40 -8.53
CA ILE A 300 -30.46 -12.48 -9.26
C ILE A 300 -31.15 -13.44 -8.27
N GLY A 301 -30.51 -13.74 -7.14
CA GLY A 301 -31.12 -14.51 -6.05
C GLY A 301 -32.40 -13.86 -5.51
N VAL A 302 -32.37 -12.54 -5.28
CA VAL A 302 -33.56 -11.77 -4.88
C VAL A 302 -34.65 -11.85 -5.94
N SER A 303 -34.32 -11.61 -7.21
CA SER A 303 -35.25 -11.64 -8.32
C SER A 303 -35.97 -12.98 -8.44
N ASN A 304 -35.23 -14.10 -8.33
CA ASN A 304 -35.79 -15.45 -8.39
C ASN A 304 -36.77 -15.73 -7.24
N ILE A 305 -36.38 -15.40 -6.01
CA ILE A 305 -37.25 -15.61 -4.84
C ILE A 305 -38.49 -14.72 -4.92
N MET A 306 -38.33 -13.48 -5.40
CA MET A 306 -39.43 -12.54 -5.58
C MET A 306 -40.41 -13.03 -6.66
N LEU A 307 -39.92 -13.63 -7.75
CA LEU A 307 -40.75 -14.23 -8.79
C LEU A 307 -41.62 -15.37 -8.25
N VAL A 308 -41.05 -16.25 -7.42
CA VAL A 308 -41.81 -17.31 -6.73
C VAL A 308 -42.87 -16.70 -5.79
N THR A 309 -42.50 -15.64 -5.06
CA THR A 309 -43.42 -14.95 -4.13
C THR A 309 -44.61 -14.31 -4.83
N VAL A 310 -44.36 -13.67 -5.96
CA VAL A 310 -45.42 -13.11 -6.80
C VAL A 310 -46.34 -14.21 -7.32
N ARG A 311 -45.80 -15.35 -7.76
CA ARG A 311 -46.60 -16.49 -8.25
C ARG A 311 -47.51 -17.08 -7.18
N GLU A 312 -47.02 -17.25 -5.96
CA GLU A 312 -47.84 -17.75 -4.85
C GLU A 312 -48.93 -16.77 -4.41
N ARG A 313 -48.71 -15.45 -4.59
CA ARG A 313 -49.69 -14.40 -4.28
C ARG A 313 -50.52 -13.96 -5.49
N THR A 314 -50.50 -14.71 -6.61
CA THR A 314 -51.20 -14.33 -7.85
C THR A 314 -52.70 -14.10 -7.62
N LYS A 315 -53.34 -14.96 -6.82
CA LYS A 315 -54.78 -14.85 -6.48
C LYS A 315 -55.10 -13.58 -5.68
N GLU A 316 -54.28 -13.25 -4.69
CA GLU A 316 -54.41 -12.01 -3.90
C GLU A 316 -54.24 -10.77 -4.78
N ILE A 317 -53.23 -10.77 -5.65
CA ILE A 317 -52.95 -9.70 -6.62
C ILE A 317 -54.12 -9.55 -7.60
N GLY A 318 -54.69 -10.67 -8.06
CA GLY A 318 -55.87 -10.71 -8.94
C GLY A 318 -57.11 -10.08 -8.30
N ILE A 319 -57.40 -10.40 -7.04
CA ILE A 319 -58.52 -9.83 -6.28
C ILE A 319 -58.33 -8.32 -6.08
N ARG A 320 -57.13 -7.86 -5.69
CA ARG A 320 -56.84 -6.42 -5.53
C ARG A 320 -57.01 -5.66 -6.84
N ARG A 321 -56.61 -6.24 -7.98
CA ARG A 321 -56.83 -5.64 -9.31
C ARG A 321 -58.31 -5.59 -9.69
N ALA A 322 -59.08 -6.64 -9.39
CA ALA A 322 -60.52 -6.67 -9.63
C ALA A 322 -61.27 -5.60 -8.81
N LEU A 323 -60.76 -5.27 -7.61
CA LEU A 323 -61.25 -4.20 -6.75
C LEU A 323 -60.75 -2.79 -7.14
N GLY A 324 -59.97 -2.65 -8.22
CA GLY A 324 -59.56 -1.36 -8.77
C GLY A 324 -58.14 -0.90 -8.41
N ALA A 325 -57.29 -1.75 -7.82
CA ALA A 325 -55.89 -1.38 -7.57
C ALA A 325 -55.14 -1.13 -8.89
N THR A 326 -54.51 0.05 -9.02
CA THR A 326 -53.73 0.38 -10.20
C THR A 326 -52.45 -0.49 -10.30
N PRO A 327 -51.97 -0.83 -11.51
CA PRO A 327 -50.72 -1.58 -11.68
C PRO A 327 -49.51 -0.94 -10.99
N ARG A 328 -49.45 0.40 -10.94
CA ARG A 328 -48.39 1.13 -10.24
C ARG A 328 -48.40 0.90 -8.74
N ASN A 329 -49.57 0.73 -8.12
CA ASN A 329 -49.67 0.48 -6.68
C ASN A 329 -49.09 -0.89 -6.31
N ILE A 330 -49.34 -1.90 -7.15
CA ILE A 330 -48.85 -3.28 -6.97
C ILE A 330 -47.33 -3.33 -7.17
N ILE A 331 -46.81 -2.71 -8.24
CA ILE A 331 -45.35 -2.59 -8.44
C ILE A 331 -44.70 -1.84 -7.27
N GLY A 332 -45.29 -0.73 -6.84
CA GLY A 332 -44.76 0.06 -5.72
C GLY A 332 -44.71 -0.73 -4.41
N GLN A 333 -45.71 -1.57 -4.14
CA GLN A 333 -45.72 -2.44 -2.96
C GLN A 333 -44.58 -3.47 -3.02
N ILE A 334 -44.46 -4.22 -4.12
CA ILE A 334 -43.42 -5.26 -4.29
C ILE A 334 -42.02 -4.65 -4.29
N LEU A 335 -41.83 -3.51 -4.96
CA LEU A 335 -40.57 -2.75 -4.92
C LEU A 335 -40.23 -2.32 -3.50
N SER A 336 -41.19 -1.77 -2.74
CA SER A 336 -40.92 -1.33 -1.37
C SER A 336 -40.55 -2.49 -0.45
N GLU A 337 -41.18 -3.65 -0.59
CA GLU A 337 -40.81 -4.87 0.15
C GLU A 337 -39.38 -5.31 -0.19
N SER A 338 -39.04 -5.32 -1.48
CA SER A 338 -37.71 -5.66 -1.98
C SER A 338 -36.63 -4.69 -1.46
N VAL A 339 -36.90 -3.38 -1.54
CA VAL A 339 -35.96 -2.32 -1.12
C VAL A 339 -35.74 -2.35 0.39
N VAL A 340 -36.80 -2.51 1.19
CA VAL A 340 -36.67 -2.61 2.66
C VAL A 340 -35.80 -3.81 3.04
N LEU A 341 -36.04 -4.99 2.45
CA LEU A 341 -35.20 -6.17 2.68
C LEU A 341 -33.75 -5.94 2.24
N THR A 342 -33.54 -5.33 1.07
CA THR A 342 -32.20 -5.02 0.55
C THR A 342 -31.45 -4.06 1.46
N VAL A 343 -32.13 -3.02 1.95
CA VAL A 343 -31.56 -2.01 2.85
C VAL A 343 -31.15 -2.64 4.18
N LEU A 344 -32.03 -3.43 4.80
CA LEU A 344 -31.72 -4.09 6.08
C LEU A 344 -30.57 -5.09 5.94
N ALA A 345 -30.60 -5.92 4.89
CA ALA A 345 -29.53 -6.87 4.59
C ALA A 345 -28.19 -6.17 4.29
N GLY A 346 -28.23 -5.09 3.50
CA GLY A 346 -27.06 -4.30 3.16
C GLY A 346 -26.42 -3.63 4.36
N LEU A 347 -27.24 -3.01 5.23
CA LEU A 347 -26.76 -2.41 6.47
C LEU A 347 -26.12 -3.45 7.39
N LEU A 348 -26.76 -4.60 7.56
CA LEU A 348 -26.18 -5.71 8.34
C LEU A 348 -24.86 -6.21 7.72
N GLY A 349 -24.78 -6.29 6.39
CA GLY A 349 -23.57 -6.67 5.66
C GLY A 349 -22.42 -5.69 5.90
N ILE A 350 -22.70 -4.39 5.86
CA ILE A 350 -21.70 -3.34 6.17
C ILE A 350 -21.26 -3.43 7.62
N VAL A 351 -22.19 -3.49 8.57
CA VAL A 351 -21.88 -3.51 10.00
C VAL A 351 -21.03 -4.72 10.36
N LEU A 352 -21.42 -5.91 9.90
CA LEU A 352 -20.64 -7.13 10.13
C LEU A 352 -19.30 -7.11 9.37
N GLY A 353 -19.27 -6.62 8.13
CA GLY A 353 -18.04 -6.51 7.35
C GLY A 353 -17.02 -5.58 8.01
N VAL A 354 -17.43 -4.40 8.46
CA VAL A 354 -16.58 -3.46 9.20
C VAL A 354 -16.15 -4.05 10.54
N GLY A 355 -17.05 -4.74 11.25
CA GLY A 355 -16.73 -5.44 12.49
C GLY A 355 -15.65 -6.52 12.30
N LEU A 356 -15.78 -7.34 11.26
CA LEU A 356 -14.80 -8.36 10.90
C LEU A 356 -13.45 -7.76 10.48
N LEU A 357 -13.45 -6.69 9.66
CA LEU A 357 -12.22 -5.99 9.28
C LEU A 357 -11.51 -5.43 10.51
N ARG A 358 -12.24 -4.82 11.44
CA ARG A 358 -11.66 -4.29 12.68
C ARG A 358 -11.09 -5.41 13.57
N GLY A 359 -11.81 -6.52 13.68
CA GLY A 359 -11.33 -7.71 14.40
C GLY A 359 -10.05 -8.30 13.77
N ALA A 360 -10.05 -8.44 12.44
CA ALA A 360 -8.87 -8.89 11.69
C ALA A 360 -7.69 -7.92 11.85
N GLY A 361 -7.94 -6.60 11.84
CA GLY A 361 -6.91 -5.58 12.07
C GLY A 361 -6.23 -5.72 13.43
N ILE A 362 -6.97 -6.01 14.50
CA ILE A 362 -6.38 -6.23 15.84
C ILE A 362 -5.45 -7.45 15.83
N ILE A 363 -5.86 -8.55 15.19
CA ILE A 363 -5.07 -9.79 15.12
C ILE A 363 -3.82 -9.59 14.25
N LEU A 364 -3.98 -8.98 13.07
CA LEU A 364 -2.90 -8.81 12.08
C LEU A 364 -1.88 -7.73 12.45
N SER A 365 -2.27 -6.73 13.25
CA SER A 365 -1.37 -5.67 13.73
C SER A 365 -0.17 -6.20 14.53
N GLN A 366 -0.21 -7.46 14.98
CA GLN A 366 0.86 -8.10 15.74
C GLN A 366 1.87 -8.87 14.87
N SER A 367 1.58 -9.11 13.58
CA SER A 367 2.34 -10.08 12.77
C SER A 367 2.68 -9.68 11.35
N ASP A 368 1.91 -8.79 10.69
CA ASP A 368 2.09 -8.52 9.25
C ASP A 368 2.36 -7.04 8.95
N GLN A 369 3.47 -6.76 8.26
CA GLN A 369 3.84 -5.41 7.84
C GLN A 369 3.10 -4.95 6.58
N PHE A 370 2.54 -5.87 5.79
CA PHE A 370 1.92 -5.58 4.49
C PHE A 370 0.40 -5.38 4.55
N PHE A 371 -0.26 -5.74 5.65
CA PHE A 371 -1.69 -5.49 5.86
C PHE A 371 -1.89 -4.47 6.98
N LYS A 372 -1.95 -3.18 6.62
CA LYS A 372 -2.14 -2.10 7.60
C LYS A 372 -3.57 -1.57 7.58
N ASP A 373 -4.19 -1.54 8.76
CA ASP A 373 -5.49 -0.90 9.04
C ASP A 373 -6.57 -1.18 7.98
N PRO A 374 -7.06 -2.44 7.89
CA PRO A 374 -8.17 -2.77 7.01
C PRO A 374 -9.40 -1.93 7.37
N GLN A 375 -9.67 -0.96 6.51
CA GLN A 375 -10.74 0.01 6.71
C GLN A 375 -11.42 0.32 5.39
N VAL A 376 -12.73 0.53 5.49
CA VAL A 376 -13.53 1.03 4.39
C VAL A 376 -13.81 2.50 4.69
N SER A 377 -13.50 3.38 3.74
CA SER A 377 -13.82 4.79 3.89
C SER A 377 -15.34 4.96 3.92
N PHE A 378 -15.82 5.92 4.70
CA PHE A 378 -17.25 6.21 4.80
C PHE A 378 -17.88 6.47 3.42
N GLY A 379 -17.16 7.19 2.56
CA GLY A 379 -17.58 7.46 1.18
C GLY A 379 -17.76 6.18 0.34
N MET A 380 -16.85 5.21 0.45
CA MET A 380 -17.01 3.93 -0.26
C MET A 380 -18.14 3.09 0.30
N ALA A 381 -18.32 3.05 1.62
CA ALA A 381 -19.45 2.33 2.23
C ALA A 381 -20.80 2.90 1.76
N VAL A 382 -20.94 4.24 1.73
CA VAL A 382 -22.14 4.91 1.22
C VAL A 382 -22.31 4.66 -0.28
N GLY A 383 -21.25 4.76 -1.08
CA GLY A 383 -21.29 4.50 -2.52
C GLY A 383 -21.75 3.08 -2.85
N SER A 384 -21.15 2.07 -2.21
CA SER A 384 -21.53 0.67 -2.36
C SER A 384 -22.96 0.40 -1.90
N PHE A 385 -23.41 1.05 -0.82
CA PHE A 385 -24.78 0.94 -0.34
C PHE A 385 -25.81 1.55 -1.31
N LEU A 386 -25.50 2.70 -1.93
CA LEU A 386 -26.36 3.28 -2.97
C LEU A 386 -26.45 2.37 -4.20
N ILE A 387 -25.33 1.80 -4.64
CA ILE A 387 -25.29 0.82 -5.73
C ILE A 387 -26.16 -0.40 -5.39
N LEU A 388 -26.06 -0.90 -4.15
CA LEU A 388 -26.88 -2.01 -3.66
C LEU A 388 -28.38 -1.71 -3.76
N ILE A 389 -28.83 -0.51 -3.35
CA ILE A 389 -30.23 -0.11 -3.44
C ILE A 389 -30.70 -0.09 -4.90
N VAL A 390 -29.90 0.47 -5.81
CA VAL A 390 -30.24 0.51 -7.25
C VAL A 390 -30.36 -0.91 -7.81
N ILE A 391 -29.39 -1.78 -7.51
CA ILE A 391 -29.39 -3.17 -7.97
C ILE A 391 -30.58 -3.95 -7.38
N GLY A 392 -30.86 -3.79 -6.09
CA GLY A 392 -32.00 -4.44 -5.41
C GLY A 392 -33.35 -3.96 -5.94
N ALA A 393 -33.49 -2.67 -6.23
CA ALA A 393 -34.68 -2.13 -6.87
C ALA A 393 -34.88 -2.70 -8.27
N MET A 394 -33.81 -2.79 -9.08
CA MET A 394 -33.88 -3.44 -10.40
C MET A 394 -34.27 -4.92 -10.30
N ALA A 395 -33.72 -5.64 -9.32
CA ALA A 395 -34.03 -7.05 -9.08
C ALA A 395 -35.50 -7.27 -8.68
N GLY A 396 -36.09 -6.37 -7.88
CA GLY A 396 -37.52 -6.42 -7.52
C GLY A 396 -38.45 -5.97 -8.64
N TYR A 397 -38.00 -5.08 -9.52
CA TYR A 397 -38.80 -4.54 -10.61
C TYR A 397 -39.18 -5.60 -11.66
N ILE A 398 -38.23 -6.44 -12.07
CA ILE A 398 -38.44 -7.48 -13.10
C ILE A 398 -39.60 -8.43 -12.76
N PRO A 399 -39.66 -9.07 -11.58
CA PRO A 399 -40.78 -9.93 -11.19
C PRO A 399 -42.07 -9.15 -10.94
N ALA A 400 -42.00 -7.93 -10.40
CA ALA A 400 -43.17 -7.08 -10.21
C ALA A 400 -43.86 -6.72 -11.53
N GLN A 401 -43.08 -6.46 -12.59
CA GLN A 401 -43.62 -6.20 -13.92
C GLN A 401 -44.31 -7.45 -14.50
N ARG A 402 -43.73 -8.64 -14.30
CA ARG A 402 -44.34 -9.91 -14.73
C ARG A 402 -45.67 -10.19 -14.02
N ALA A 403 -45.81 -9.81 -12.75
CA ALA A 403 -47.05 -9.95 -11.97
C ALA A 403 -48.28 -9.30 -12.64
N ILE A 404 -48.07 -8.16 -13.29
CA ILE A 404 -49.15 -7.34 -13.88
C ILE A 404 -49.58 -7.84 -15.25
N LEU A 405 -48.75 -8.61 -15.93
CA LEU A 405 -49.09 -9.20 -17.22
C LEU A 405 -50.14 -10.32 -17.06
N ILE A 406 -50.31 -10.87 -15.87
CA ILE A 406 -51.33 -11.89 -15.56
C ILE A 406 -52.72 -11.22 -15.54
N LYS A 407 -53.67 -11.73 -16.32
CA LYS A 407 -55.02 -11.14 -16.37
C LYS A 407 -55.79 -11.44 -15.08
N PRO A 408 -56.61 -10.50 -14.55
CA PRO A 408 -57.37 -10.72 -13.31
C PRO A 408 -58.32 -11.93 -13.40
N VAL A 409 -58.89 -12.18 -14.58
CA VAL A 409 -59.78 -13.32 -14.82
C VAL A 409 -59.01 -14.64 -14.69
N GLU A 410 -57.84 -14.74 -15.31
CA GLU A 410 -56.96 -15.92 -15.26
C GLU A 410 -56.48 -16.19 -13.83
N ALA A 411 -56.12 -15.14 -13.07
CA ALA A 411 -55.66 -15.23 -11.69
C ALA A 411 -56.71 -15.72 -10.67
N ILE A 412 -58.01 -15.60 -10.98
CA ILE A 412 -59.11 -16.04 -10.11
C ILE A 412 -59.59 -17.45 -10.52
N SER A 413 -59.39 -17.84 -11.78
CA SER A 413 -59.79 -19.13 -12.35
C SER A 413 -58.74 -20.24 -12.28
N GLU A 414 -57.49 -19.95 -11.90
CA GLU A 414 -56.48 -20.98 -11.63
C GLU A 414 -56.87 -21.75 -10.33
N GLU A 415 -57.35 -22.99 -10.52
CA GLU A 415 -57.32 -24.09 -9.54
C GLU A 415 -56.04 -24.92 -9.72
#